data_AF-A0AA97DHT2-F1
#
_entry.id   AF-A0AA97DHT2-F1
#
_cell.length_a   1.000
_cell.length_b   1.000
_cell.length_c   1.000
_cell.angle_alpha   90.00
_cell.angle_beta   90.00
_cell.angle_gamma   90.00
#
_symmetry.space_group_name_H-M   'P 1'
#
loop_
_entity.id
_entity.type
_entity.pdbx_description
1 polymer ?
#
loop_
_entity_poly.entity_id
_entity_poly.type
_entity_poly.pdbx_seq_one_letter_code
_entity_poly.pdbx_strand_id
1 'polypeptide(L)'
;MNLKKELYRQCRDYVNKRLETVQEIISSNQKALQSETKSSAGDKHETSRAMLQLEMEKAGQQLSGIFLMKDVLAKVELSEASKYAHLGSIVFTNTGTFFYRLQLGS
;
A
#
# COMPACT_ATOMS: atom_id res chain seq x y z
N MET A 1 -22.48 17.13 11.53
CA MET A 1 -21.22 16.67 10.89
C MET A 1 -21.05 15.20 11.24
N ASN A 2 -20.99 14.30 10.25
CA ASN A 2 -20.99 12.85 10.50
C ASN A 2 -19.53 12.36 10.58
N LEU A 3 -19.03 12.15 11.80
CA LEU A 3 -17.63 11.77 12.09
C LEU A 3 -17.17 10.54 11.29
N LYS A 4 -18.08 9.58 11.03
CA LYS A 4 -17.81 8.38 10.23
C LYS A 4 -17.43 8.73 8.78
N LYS A 5 -18.10 9.73 8.18
CA LYS A 5 -17.79 10.19 6.81
C LYS A 5 -16.43 10.90 6.75
N GLU A 6 -16.10 11.69 7.76
CA GLU A 6 -14.83 12.41 7.81
C GLU A 6 -13.65 11.45 8.02
N LEU A 7 -13.79 10.46 8.91
CA LEU A 7 -12.76 9.44 9.06
C LEU A 7 -12.60 8.61 7.77
N TYR A 8 -13.72 8.20 7.15
CA TYR A 8 -13.66 7.48 5.88
C TYR A 8 -12.88 8.24 4.81
N ARG A 9 -13.11 9.57 4.71
CA ARG A 9 -12.37 10.46 3.83
C ARG A 9 -10.88 10.43 4.14
N GLN A 10 -10.50 10.57 5.41
CA GLN A 10 -9.09 10.53 5.83
C GLN A 10 -8.42 9.17 5.53
N CYS A 11 -9.11 8.06 5.78
CA CYS A 11 -8.60 6.73 5.43
C CYS A 11 -8.38 6.59 3.93
N ARG A 12 -9.33 7.05 3.11
CA ARG A 12 -9.21 7.03 1.65
C ARG A 12 -8.05 7.91 1.18
N ASP A 13 -7.93 9.12 1.72
CA ASP A 13 -6.88 10.05 1.34
C ASP A 13 -5.49 9.51 1.74
N TYR A 14 -5.38 8.84 2.89
CA TYR A 14 -4.16 8.14 3.30
C TYR A 14 -3.79 7.00 2.34
N VAL A 15 -4.75 6.14 1.97
CA VAL A 15 -4.50 5.03 1.03
C VAL A 15 -4.12 5.54 -0.36
N ASN A 16 -4.76 6.61 -0.83
CA ASN A 16 -4.42 7.26 -2.10
C ASN A 16 -3.03 7.88 -2.08
N LYS A 17 -2.66 8.57 -1.00
CA LYS A 17 -1.31 9.14 -0.86
C LYS A 17 -0.24 8.04 -0.89
N ARG A 18 -0.49 6.91 -0.23
CA ARG A 18 0.41 5.75 -0.30
C ARG A 18 0.50 5.16 -1.70
N LEU A 19 -0.63 5.09 -2.42
CA LEU A 19 -0.66 4.62 -3.80
C LEU A 19 0.21 5.51 -4.70
N GLU A 20 0.04 6.82 -4.60
CA GLU A 20 0.81 7.81 -5.35
C GLU A 20 2.31 7.66 -5.10
N THR A 21 2.74 7.60 -3.83
CA THR A 21 4.15 7.39 -3.49
C THR A 21 4.74 6.11 -4.08
N VAL A 22 4.00 4.98 -4.00
CA VAL A 22 4.48 3.71 -4.55
C VAL A 22 4.53 3.75 -6.09
N GLN A 23 3.58 4.40 -6.74
CA GLN A 23 3.57 4.60 -8.19
C GLN A 23 4.75 5.47 -8.65
N GLU A 24 5.09 6.52 -7.90
CA GLU A 24 6.27 7.35 -8.15
C GLU A 24 7.56 6.53 -8.06
N ILE A 25 7.71 5.70 -7.01
CA ILE A 25 8.86 4.80 -6.85
C ILE A 25 8.98 3.84 -8.04
N ILE A 26 7.87 3.20 -8.43
CA ILE A 26 7.85 2.28 -9.58
C ILE A 26 8.27 3.03 -10.85
N SER A 27 7.70 4.21 -11.11
CA SER A 27 8.02 4.99 -12.30
C SER A 27 9.49 5.43 -12.33
N SER A 28 10.03 5.87 -11.19
CA SER A 28 11.44 6.25 -11.05
C SER A 28 12.35 5.06 -11.33
N ASN A 29 12.07 3.90 -10.73
CA ASN A 29 12.89 2.70 -10.90
C ASN A 29 12.83 2.15 -12.33
N GLN A 30 11.66 2.23 -12.99
CA GLN A 30 11.53 1.90 -14.41
C GLN A 30 12.38 2.81 -15.30
N LYS A 31 12.40 4.12 -15.03
CA LYS A 31 13.27 5.07 -15.77
C LYS A 31 14.75 4.77 -15.54
N ALA A 32 15.13 4.45 -14.30
CA ALA A 32 16.50 4.06 -13.98
C ALA A 32 16.91 2.78 -14.74
N LEU A 33 16.06 1.75 -14.77
CA LEU A 33 16.28 0.52 -15.52
C LEU A 33 16.45 0.76 -17.04
N GLN A 34 15.64 1.65 -17.61
CA GLN A 34 15.76 2.03 -19.03
C GLN A 34 17.06 2.80 -19.31
N SER A 35 17.47 3.69 -18.41
CA SER A 35 18.72 4.44 -18.52
C SER A 35 19.95 3.52 -18.43
N GLU A 36 19.93 2.57 -17.50
CA GLU A 36 21.00 1.56 -17.34
C GLU A 36 21.14 0.67 -18.58
N THR A 37 20.02 0.30 -19.22
CA THR A 37 20.03 -0.53 -20.44
C THR A 37 20.72 0.18 -21.62
N LYS A 38 20.71 1.53 -21.64
CA LYS A 38 21.32 2.33 -22.72
C LYS A 38 22.83 2.57 -22.52
N SER A 39 23.36 2.43 -21.30
CA SER A 39 24.76 2.74 -20.95
C SER A 39 25.66 1.50 -20.84
N SER A 40 25.34 0.41 -21.53
CA SER A 40 25.99 -0.91 -21.40
C SER A 40 27.51 -0.90 -21.69
N ALA A 41 28.31 -0.71 -20.64
CA ALA A 41 29.76 -0.87 -20.64
C ALA A 41 30.23 -1.55 -19.33
N GLY A 42 30.02 -2.87 -19.22
CA GLY A 42 30.78 -3.75 -18.30
C GLY A 42 30.13 -4.18 -16.97
N ASP A 43 30.82 -5.13 -16.33
CA ASP A 43 30.48 -5.98 -15.15
C ASP A 43 29.86 -5.25 -13.92
N LYS A 44 30.02 -3.93 -13.81
CA LYS A 44 29.51 -3.13 -12.67
C LYS A 44 27.98 -2.91 -12.73
N HIS A 45 27.37 -3.07 -13.90
CA HIS A 45 25.94 -2.82 -14.12
C HIS A 45 25.02 -3.95 -13.65
N GLU A 46 25.51 -5.19 -13.53
CA GLU A 46 24.67 -6.34 -13.17
C GLU A 46 24.12 -6.22 -11.74
N THR A 47 24.97 -5.80 -10.79
CA THR A 47 24.57 -5.59 -9.39
C THR A 47 23.56 -4.45 -9.24
N SER A 48 23.79 -3.31 -9.91
CA SER A 48 22.88 -2.15 -9.88
C SER A 48 21.50 -2.50 -10.45
N ARG A 49 21.46 -3.28 -11.53
CA ARG A 49 20.20 -3.74 -12.15
C ARG A 49 19.45 -4.74 -11.28
N ALA A 50 20.16 -5.67 -10.63
CA ALA A 50 19.56 -6.60 -9.67
C ALA A 50 18.94 -5.87 -8.47
N MET A 51 19.60 -4.82 -7.97
CA MET A 51 19.06 -3.98 -6.89
C MET A 51 17.76 -3.27 -7.28
N LEU A 52 17.71 -2.66 -8.48
CA LEU A 52 16.49 -2.01 -8.98
C LEU A 52 15.33 -2.99 -9.14
N GLN A 53 15.61 -4.22 -9.59
CA GLN A 53 14.60 -5.26 -9.73
C GLN A 53 14.04 -5.69 -8.36
N LEU A 54 14.89 -5.84 -7.36
CA LEU A 54 14.47 -6.13 -5.98
C LEU A 54 13.61 -5.00 -5.38
N GLU A 55 13.94 -3.74 -5.66
CA GLU A 55 13.11 -2.61 -5.25
C GLU A 55 11.75 -2.60 -5.96
N MET A 56 11.71 -2.94 -7.25
CA MET A 56 10.44 -3.09 -7.98
C MET A 56 9.57 -4.21 -7.41
N GLU A 57 10.16 -5.34 -7.02
CA GLU A 57 9.43 -6.43 -6.35
C GLU A 57 8.84 -5.97 -5.01
N LYS A 58 9.62 -5.26 -4.19
CA LYS A 58 9.14 -4.67 -2.92
C LYS A 58 8.00 -3.67 -3.17
N ALA A 59 8.14 -2.81 -4.17
CA ALA A 59 7.09 -1.85 -4.53
C ALA A 59 5.80 -2.57 -5.01
N GLY A 60 5.93 -3.67 -5.76
CA GLY A 60 4.81 -4.52 -6.16
C GLY A 60 4.08 -5.14 -4.97
N GLN A 61 4.82 -5.62 -3.95
CA GLN A 61 4.21 -6.12 -2.70
C GLN A 61 3.44 -5.02 -1.96
N GLN A 62 4.00 -3.80 -1.89
CA GLN A 62 3.30 -2.67 -1.28
C GLN A 62 2.03 -2.29 -2.06
N LEU A 63 2.08 -2.33 -3.39
CA LEU A 63 0.94 -2.06 -4.27
C LEU A 63 -0.20 -3.05 -4.01
N SER A 64 0.12 -4.35 -3.90
CA SER A 64 -0.86 -5.39 -3.55
C SER A 64 -1.54 -5.11 -2.21
N GLY A 65 -0.76 -4.75 -1.18
CA GLY A 65 -1.30 -4.35 0.12
C GLY A 65 -2.22 -3.12 0.05
N ILE A 66 -1.88 -2.16 -0.81
CA ILE A 66 -2.70 -0.96 -1.03
C ILE A 66 -4.02 -1.32 -1.73
N PHE A 67 -4.02 -2.21 -2.72
CA PHE A 67 -5.26 -2.67 -3.36
C PHE A 67 -6.18 -3.40 -2.38
N LEU A 68 -5.64 -4.26 -1.52
CA LEU A 68 -6.41 -4.88 -0.44
C LEU A 68 -7.03 -3.84 0.50
N MET A 69 -6.29 -2.79 0.87
CA MET A 69 -6.84 -1.69 1.67
C MET A 69 -7.96 -0.94 0.95
N LYS A 70 -7.83 -0.71 -0.37
CA LYS A 70 -8.89 -0.08 -1.18
C LYS A 70 -10.14 -0.96 -1.25
N ASP A 71 -9.98 -2.27 -1.43
CA ASP A 71 -11.09 -3.22 -1.45
C ASP A 71 -11.81 -3.28 -0.12
N VAL A 72 -11.08 -3.25 1.00
CA VAL A 72 -11.67 -3.17 2.35
C VAL A 72 -12.44 -1.86 2.51
N LEU A 73 -11.87 -0.71 2.10
CA LEU A 73 -12.55 0.58 2.16
C LEU A 73 -13.79 0.65 1.25
N ALA A 74 -13.78 -0.02 0.11
CA ALA A 74 -14.94 -0.08 -0.79
C ALA A 74 -16.12 -0.85 -0.17
N LYS A 75 -15.84 -1.80 0.73
CA LYS A 75 -16.84 -2.60 1.45
C LYS A 75 -17.39 -1.92 2.71
N VAL A 76 -16.84 -0.76 3.11
CA VAL A 76 -17.33 -0.03 4.28
C VAL A 76 -18.68 0.63 3.94
N GLU A 77 -19.75 0.02 4.42
CA GLU A 77 -21.09 0.60 4.43
C GLU A 77 -21.12 1.85 5.31
N LEU A 78 -21.30 3.02 4.70
CA LEU A 78 -21.48 4.29 5.41
C LEU A 78 -22.91 4.47 5.96
N SER A 79 -23.82 3.52 5.68
CA SER A 79 -25.16 3.47 6.24
C SER A 79 -25.13 3.24 7.77
N GLU A 80 -26.21 3.66 8.41
CA GLU A 80 -26.32 4.07 9.82
C GLU A 80 -25.77 3.08 10.87
N ALA A 81 -25.28 3.68 11.98
CA ALA A 81 -24.83 3.09 13.25
C ALA A 81 -24.87 1.56 13.39
N SER A 82 -23.82 0.86 12.93
CA SER A 82 -23.61 -0.53 13.36
C SER A 82 -23.23 -0.54 14.85
N LYS A 83 -24.11 -1.06 15.68
CA LYS A 83 -23.93 -1.23 17.14
C LYS A 83 -22.97 -2.39 17.48
N TYR A 84 -22.52 -3.14 16.48
CA TYR A 84 -21.67 -4.33 16.62
C TYR A 84 -20.53 -4.28 15.60
N ALA A 85 -19.31 -4.59 16.06
CA ALA A 85 -18.13 -4.67 15.22
C ALA A 85 -18.18 -5.98 14.40
N HIS A 86 -18.48 -5.87 13.11
CA HIS A 86 -18.42 -6.96 12.15
C HIS A 86 -17.11 -6.87 11.34
N LEU A 87 -16.71 -7.96 10.69
CA LEU A 87 -15.56 -7.95 9.76
C LEU A 87 -15.80 -6.89 8.67
N GLY A 88 -14.98 -5.84 8.62
CA GLY A 88 -15.21 -4.65 7.78
C GLY A 88 -15.79 -3.42 8.52
N SER A 89 -16.02 -3.52 9.83
CA SER A 89 -16.32 -2.37 10.68
C SER A 89 -15.03 -1.62 11.02
N ILE A 90 -15.08 -0.29 10.88
CA ILE A 90 -13.99 0.60 11.32
C ILE A 90 -13.87 0.52 12.85
N VAL A 91 -12.82 -0.12 13.33
CA VAL A 91 -12.47 -0.15 14.75
C VAL A 91 -11.62 1.09 15.04
N PHE A 92 -12.16 1.99 15.85
CA PHE A 92 -11.39 3.10 16.43
C PHE A 92 -10.68 2.61 17.70
N THR A 93 -9.37 2.81 17.78
CA THR A 93 -8.63 2.77 19.05
C THR A 93 -7.77 4.03 19.17
N ASN A 94 -7.94 4.78 20.26
CA ASN A 94 -7.23 6.04 20.55
C ASN A 94 -5.77 5.84 21.03
N THR A 95 -5.21 4.64 20.84
CA THR A 95 -3.84 4.30 21.22
C THR A 95 -3.33 3.17 20.32
N GLY A 96 -2.68 3.51 19.20
CA GLY A 96 -1.90 2.57 18.40
C GLY A 96 -2.71 1.57 17.56
N THR A 97 -2.34 1.45 16.29
CA THR A 97 -2.85 0.43 15.37
C THR A 97 -2.19 -0.91 15.69
N PHE A 98 -2.92 -1.85 16.30
CA PHE A 98 -2.46 -3.23 16.47
C PHE A 98 -2.96 -4.10 15.30
N PHE A 99 -2.04 -4.73 14.58
CA PHE A 99 -2.34 -5.82 13.67
C PHE A 99 -2.54 -7.11 14.48
N TYR A 100 -3.71 -7.71 14.41
CA TYR A 100 -3.89 -9.10 14.86
C TYR A 100 -3.34 -10.03 13.77
N ARG A 101 -2.09 -10.47 13.89
CA ARG A 101 -1.60 -11.64 13.14
C ARG A 101 -2.22 -12.87 13.79
N LEU A 102 -3.10 -13.58 13.09
CA LEU A 102 -3.30 -15.00 13.37
C LEU A 102 -2.08 -15.74 12.80
N GLN A 103 -1.13 -16.08 13.66
CA GLN A 103 -0.11 -17.05 13.33
C GLN A 103 -0.76 -18.44 13.49
N LEU A 104 -1.09 -19.09 12.38
CA LEU A 104 -1.27 -20.54 12.36
C LEU A 104 0.00 -21.11 11.71
N GLY A 105 0.98 -21.44 12.54
CA GLY A 105 1.84 -22.60 12.27
C GLY A 105 1.03 -23.85 12.64
N SER A 106 1.21 -25.01 12.04
CA SER A 106 2.38 -25.64 11.40
C SER A 106 2.11 -26.12 9.99
#